data_AF-A0A5J6V1Z0-F1
#
_entry.id   AF-A0A5J6V1Z0-F1
#
_cell.length_a   1.000
_cell.length_b   1.000
_cell.length_c   1.000
_cell.angle_alpha   90.00
_cell.angle_beta   90.00
_cell.angle_gamma   90.00
#
_symmetry.space_group_name_H-M   'P 1'
#
loop_
_entity.id
_entity.type
_entity.pdbx_description
1 polymer ?
#
loop_
_entity_poly.entity_id
_entity_poly.type
_entity_poly.pdbx_seq_one_letter_code
_entity_poly.pdbx_strand_id
1 'polypeptide(L)' 'MGHIYSVRGIEEMPVYLIGSSPPWSFSTDEFISGVPLTTLLDRLNSDENLYLVDYASVPGTARVTRLT' A
#
# COMPACT_ATOMS: atom_id res chain seq x y z
N MET A 1 19.70 -4.11 -21.38
CA MET A 1 20.00 -4.42 -19.96
C MET A 1 18.95 -3.71 -19.12
N GLY A 2 17.98 -4.44 -18.59
CA GLY A 2 16.94 -3.85 -17.74
C GLY A 2 17.48 -3.67 -16.34
N HIS A 3 17.51 -2.44 -15.84
CA HIS A 3 17.80 -2.19 -14.44
C HIS A 3 16.64 -2.76 -13.60
N ILE A 4 16.93 -3.83 -12.86
CA ILE A 4 16.01 -4.31 -11.83
C ILE A 4 16.08 -3.28 -10.71
N TYR A 5 15.09 -2.40 -10.65
CA TYR A 5 14.89 -1.55 -9.49
C TYR A 5 14.37 -2.44 -8.37
N SER A 6 15.27 -2.93 -7.52
CA SER A 6 14.84 -3.42 -6.22
C SER A 6 14.36 -2.19 -5.46
N VAL A 7 13.04 -1.99 -5.42
CA VAL A 7 12.43 -1.13 -4.42
C VAL A 7 12.64 -1.86 -3.10
N ARG A 8 13.82 -1.71 -2.50
CA ARG A 8 13.98 -1.94 -1.08
C ARG A 8 13.11 -0.86 -0.45
N GLY A 9 11.97 -1.27 0.09
CA GLY A 9 11.12 -0.39 0.88
C GLY A 9 12.02 0.40 1.83
N ILE A 10 11.74 1.70 1.92
CA ILE A 10 12.34 2.58 2.91
C ILE A 10 12.19 1.87 4.26
N GLU A 11 13.32 1.40 4.79
CA GLU A 11 13.53 0.78 6.11
C GLU A 11 12.27 0.23 6.81
N GLU A 12 11.97 -1.05 6.58
CA GLU A 12 11.17 -1.91 7.47
C GLU A 12 9.73 -1.47 7.82
N MET A 13 9.22 -0.37 7.26
CA MET A 13 7.89 0.14 7.56
C MET A 13 6.86 -0.34 6.52
N PRO A 14 5.70 -0.85 6.99
CA PRO A 14 4.62 -1.28 6.10
C PRO A 14 4.07 -0.10 5.29
N VAL A 15 3.70 -0.38 4.05
CA VAL A 15 3.05 0.56 3.14
C VAL A 15 1.57 0.23 3.07
N TYR A 16 0.73 1.26 3.12
CA TYR A 16 -0.71 1.12 3.13
C TYR A 16 -1.37 1.90 2.00
N LEU A 17 -2.59 1.50 1.66
CA LEU A 17 -3.50 2.20 0.76
C LEU A 17 -4.88 2.26 1.41
N ILE A 18 -5.56 3.40 1.31
CA ILE A 18 -6.96 3.55 1.74
C ILE A 18 -7.83 3.74 0.51
N GLY A 19 -8.94 3.01 0.42
CA GLY A 19 -9.89 3.20 -0.67
C GLY A 19 -11.24 2.52 -0.45
N SER A 20 -12.30 3.14 -0.98
CA SER A 20 -13.69 2.66 -0.84
C SER A 20 -14.05 1.50 -1.78
N SER A 21 -13.16 1.13 -2.72
CA SER A 21 -13.35 0.03 -3.67
C SER A 21 -12.09 -0.83 -3.79
N PRO A 22 -12.19 -2.08 -4.29
CA PRO A 22 -11.02 -2.89 -4.58
C PRO A 22 -10.07 -2.13 -5.50
N PRO A 23 -8.79 -1.93 -5.10
CA PRO A 23 -7.88 -1.05 -5.81
C PRO A 23 -7.25 -1.82 -6.98
N TRP A 24 -8.00 -1.94 -8.08
CA TRP A 24 -7.54 -2.58 -9.31
C TRP A 24 -6.40 -1.83 -10.00
N SER A 25 -6.31 -0.54 -9.72
CA SER A 25 -5.26 0.37 -10.18
C SER A 25 -5.04 1.43 -9.11
N PHE A 26 -3.79 1.81 -8.88
CA PHE A 26 -3.38 2.81 -7.90
C PHE A 26 -2.07 3.46 -8.36
N SER A 27 -1.88 4.73 -8.02
CA SER A 27 -0.60 5.44 -8.12
C SER A 27 0.24 5.19 -6.87
N THR A 28 1.56 5.19 -7.01
CA THR A 28 2.47 5.17 -5.87
C THR A 28 2.32 6.40 -4.97
N ASP A 29 1.76 7.49 -5.49
CA ASP A 29 1.49 8.70 -4.72
C ASP A 29 0.33 8.52 -3.72
N GLU A 30 -0.51 7.49 -3.91
CA GLU A 30 -1.59 7.13 -3.01
C GLU A 30 -1.09 6.29 -1.82
N PHE A 31 0.18 5.88 -1.83
CA PHE A 31 0.75 5.03 -0.80
C PHE A 31 1.11 5.81 0.46
N ILE A 32 0.65 5.28 1.58
CA ILE A 32 0.88 5.82 2.90
C ILE A 32 1.96 4.97 3.57
N SER A 33 3.10 5.59 3.89
CA SER A 33 4.21 4.95 4.61
C SER A 33 4.62 5.82 5.80
N GLY A 34 5.29 5.23 6.79
CA GLY A 34 5.77 5.97 7.96
C GLY A 34 4.69 6.35 8.99
N VAL A 35 3.46 5.88 8.81
CA VAL A 35 2.33 6.16 9.72
C VAL A 35 1.96 4.90 10.51
N PRO A 36 1.78 4.97 11.84
CA PRO A 36 1.31 3.84 12.63
C PRO A 36 -0.07 3.35 12.18
N LEU A 37 -0.27 2.02 12.17
CA LEU A 37 -1.54 1.40 11.77
C LEU A 37 -2.72 1.93 12.58
N THR A 38 -2.56 2.13 13.89
CA THR A 38 -3.60 2.66 14.78
C THR A 38 -4.08 4.05 14.32
N THR A 39 -3.16 4.92 13.92
CA THR A 39 -3.50 6.25 13.39
C THR A 39 -4.27 6.18 12.07
N LEU A 40 -4.03 5.16 11.25
CA LEU A 40 -4.79 4.96 10.00
C LEU A 40 -6.19 4.44 10.29
N LEU A 41 -6.33 3.51 11.25
CA LEU A 41 -7.64 3.00 11.67
C LEU A 41 -8.52 4.10 12.28
N ASP A 42 -7.94 5.00 13.08
CA ASP A 42 -8.68 6.13 13.68
C ASP A 42 -9.20 7.15 12.64
N ARG A 43 -8.58 7.19 11.46
CA ARG A 43 -8.92 8.14 10.37
C ARG A 43 -9.80 7.51 9.28
N LEU A 44 -10.02 6.20 9.33
CA LEU A 44 -10.72 5.47 8.29
C LEU A 44 -12.21 5.82 8.30
N ASN A 45 -12.74 6.23 7.16
CA ASN A 45 -14.19 6.45 7.03
C ASN A 45 -14.94 5.12 6.94
N SER A 46 -16.25 5.14 7.23
CA SER A 46 -17.08 3.93 7.27
C SER A 46 -17.25 3.24 5.91
N ASP A 47 -17.02 3.95 4.81
CA ASP A 47 -17.04 3.44 3.44
C ASP A 47 -15.66 3.06 2.90
N GLU A 48 -14.60 3.34 3.66
CA GLU A 48 -13.22 3.10 3.24
C GLU A 48 -12.68 1.77 3.76
N ASN A 49 -11.68 1.25 3.04
CA ASN A 49 -10.98 0.04 3.41
C ASN A 49 -9.49 0.32 3.45
N LEU A 50 -8.82 -0.25 4.45
CA LEU A 50 -7.38 -0.20 4.58
C LEU A 50 -6.77 -1.46 3.95
N TYR A 51 -5.77 -1.26 3.10
CA TYR A 51 -5.02 -2.32 2.44
C TYR A 51 -3.55 -2.23 2.79
N LEU A 52 -2.95 -3.36 3.16
CA LEU A 52 -1.50 -3.53 3.21
C LEU A 52 -0.99 -3.76 1.79
N VAL A 53 -0.02 -2.96 1.34
CA VAL A 53 0.61 -3.05 0.03
C VAL A 53 1.90 -3.84 0.13
N ASP A 54 1.96 -4.96 -0.60
CA ASP A 54 3.15 -5.79 -0.79
C ASP A 54 3.58 -5.72 -2.25
N TYR A 55 4.75 -5.13 -2.51
CA TYR A 55 5.25 -4.99 -3.88
C TYR A 55 5.55 -6.38 -4.46
N ALA A 56 4.89 -6.71 -5.57
CA ALA A 56 5.10 -7.99 -6.21
C ALA A 56 6.45 -7.99 -6.94
N SER A 57 7.01 -9.19 -7.15
CA SER A 57 8.22 -9.38 -7.95
C SER A 57 8.07 -8.98 -9.42
N VAL A 58 6.85 -8.70 -9.87
CA VAL A 58 6.52 -8.25 -11.23
C VAL A 58 6.42 -6.72 -11.22
N PRO A 59 7.29 -5.99 -11.97
CA PRO A 59 7.26 -4.54 -12.02
C PRO A 59 5.88 -3.98 -12.39
N GLY A 60 5.46 -2.92 -11.70
CA GLY A 60 4.16 -2.28 -11.94
C GLY A 60 2.96 -3.04 -11.37
N THR A 61 3.19 -4.12 -10.62
CA THR A 61 2.13 -4.82 -9.89
C THR A 61 2.43 -4.82 -8.40
N ALA A 62 1.39 -4.70 -7.58
CA ALA A 62 1.48 -4.95 -6.15
C ALA A 62 0.35 -5.87 -5.71
N ARG A 63 0.61 -6.65 -4.67
CA ARG A 63 -0.40 -7.42 -3.95
C ARG A 63 -0.94 -6.55 -2.83
N VAL A 64 -2.26 -6.54 -2.69
CA VAL A 64 -2.91 -5.83 -1.60
C VAL A 64 -3.66 -6.82 -0.72
N THR A 65 -3.53 -6.65 0.58
CA THR A 65 -4.29 -7.44 1.57
C THR A 65 -5.19 -6.48 2.33
N ARG A 66 -6.52 -6.67 2.22
CA ARG A 66 -7.47 -5.89 3.02
C ARG A 66 -7.31 -6.26 4.49
N LEU A 67 -7.13 -5.26 5.33
CA LEU A 67 -7.10 -5.39 6.77
C LEU A 67 -8.54 -5.20 7.30
N THR A 68 -9.03 -6.17 8.06
CA THR A 68 -10.38 -6.20 8.67
C THR A 68 -10.30 -6.19 10.17
#